data_AF-A0A2M7QV84-F1
#
_entry.id   AF-A0A2M7QV84-F1
#
_cell.length_a   1.000
_cell.length_b   1.000
_cell.length_c   1.000
_cell.angle_alpha   90.00
_cell.angle_beta   90.00
_cell.angle_gamma   90.00
#
_symmetry.space_group_name_H-M   'P 1'
#
loop_
_entity.id
_entity.type
_entity.pdbx_description
1 polymer ?
#
loop_
_entity_poly.entity_id
_entity_poly.type
_entity_poly.pdbx_seq_one_letter_code
_entity_poly.pdbx_strand_id
1 'polypeptide(L)'
;MMNQKKLFAVLRLVMGFIFLWAGVDKIFGLGFATAPEKAWLAGVSPTSGFLANATEGPFAPFFQTMAHNPVIDFLFVAGLVL
;
A
#
# COMPACT_ATOMS: atom_id res chain seq x y z
N MET A 1 -10.05 22.00 -25.48
CA MET A 1 -8.76 21.28 -25.44
C MET A 1 -8.11 21.50 -24.07
N MET A 2 -7.87 20.45 -23.29
CA MET A 2 -7.25 20.57 -21.96
C MET A 2 -5.76 20.91 -22.12
N ASN A 3 -5.24 21.89 -21.37
CA ASN A 3 -3.82 22.25 -21.46
C ASN A 3 -2.94 21.24 -20.70
N GLN A 4 -1.65 21.18 -21.04
CA GLN A 4 -0.68 20.25 -20.45
C GLN A 4 -0.58 20.37 -18.91
N LYS A 5 -0.61 21.59 -18.36
CA LYS A 5 -0.54 21.82 -16.90
C LYS A 5 -1.76 21.25 -16.17
N LYS A 6 -2.96 21.44 -16.73
CA LYS A 6 -4.22 20.90 -16.20
C LYS A 6 -4.22 19.37 -16.29
N LEU A 7 -3.74 18.80 -17.40
CA LEU A 7 -3.59 17.36 -17.54
C LEU A 7 -2.67 16.77 -16.46
N PHE A 8 -1.49 17.35 -16.22
CA PHE A 8 -0.58 16.88 -15.18
C PHE A 8 -1.14 17.06 -13.76
N ALA A 9 -1.87 18.15 -13.50
CA ALA A 9 -2.54 18.35 -12.22
C ALA A 9 -3.61 17.28 -11.96
N VAL A 10 -4.42 16.94 -12.97
CA VAL A 10 -5.41 15.88 -12.88
C VAL A 10 -4.74 14.52 -12.66
N LEU A 11 -3.70 14.19 -13.43
CA LEU A 11 -2.95 12.94 -13.26
C LEU A 11 -2.36 12.80 -11.85
N ARG A 12 -1.81 13.89 -11.30
CA ARG A 12 -1.27 13.93 -9.92
C ARG A 12 -2.35 13.56 -8.90
N LEU A 13 -3.53 14.17 -9.01
CA LEU A 13 -4.64 13.93 -8.09
C LEU A 13 -5.21 12.52 -8.23
N VAL A 14 -5.36 12.02 -9.46
CA VAL A 14 -5.86 10.66 -9.73
C VAL A 14 -4.90 9.61 -9.17
N MET A 15 -3.59 9.75 -9.41
CA MET A 15 -2.60 8.83 -8.83
C MET A 15 -2.61 8.87 -7.31
N GLY A 16 -2.62 10.06 -6.72
CA GLY A 16 -2.73 10.21 -5.26
C GLY A 16 -3.99 9.56 -4.70
N PHE A 17 -5.12 9.72 -5.37
CA PHE A 17 -6.38 9.09 -4.96
C PHE A 17 -6.33 7.55 -5.05
N ILE A 18 -5.65 6.98 -6.05
CA ILE A 18 -5.46 5.52 -6.17
C ILE A 18 -4.66 5.00 -4.97
N PHE A 19 -3.57 5.65 -4.58
CA PHE A 19 -2.77 5.25 -3.42
C PHE A 19 -3.54 5.45 -2.11
N LEU A 20 -4.24 6.58 -1.96
CA LEU A 20 -5.07 6.87 -0.80
C LEU A 20 -6.11 5.77 -0.60
N TRP A 21 -6.82 5.39 -1.67
CA TRP A 21 -7.82 4.33 -1.63
C TRP A 21 -7.19 2.98 -1.26
N ALA A 22 -6.02 2.64 -1.83
CA ALA A 22 -5.31 1.42 -1.47
C ALA A 22 -4.91 1.40 0.02
N GLY A 23 -4.53 2.54 0.59
CA GLY A 23 -4.27 2.69 2.03
C GLY A 23 -5.52 2.48 2.87
N VAL A 24 -6.62 3.15 2.53
CA VAL A 24 -7.92 3.01 3.21
C VAL A 24 -8.42 1.57 3.16
N ASP A 25 -8.40 0.93 2.00
CA ASP A 25 -8.81 -0.47 1.85
C ASP A 25 -7.92 -1.42 2.66
N LYS A 26 -6.61 -1.16 2.76
CA LYS A 26 -5.72 -1.95 3.63
C LYS A 26 -5.97 -1.75 5.12
N ILE A 27 -6.32 -0.54 5.54
CA ILE A 27 -6.61 -0.25 6.95
C ILE A 27 -7.89 -0.99 7.38
N PHE A 28 -8.97 -0.83 6.60
CA PHE A 28 -10.31 -1.26 7.00
C PHE A 28 -10.76 -2.60 6.40
N GLY A 29 -10.13 -3.07 5.32
CA GLY A 29 -10.53 -4.29 4.60
C GLY A 29 -11.89 -4.14 3.94
N LEU A 30 -12.06 -3.14 3.07
CA LEU A 30 -13.36 -2.83 2.42
C LEU A 30 -13.74 -3.82 1.31
N GLY A 31 -12.90 -4.82 1.04
CA GLY A 31 -13.18 -5.89 0.10
C GLY A 31 -12.84 -5.57 -1.35
N PHE A 32 -12.16 -4.44 -1.64
CA PHE A 32 -11.71 -4.15 -3.00
C PHE A 32 -10.49 -4.98 -3.39
N ALA A 33 -9.40 -4.83 -2.65
CA ALA A 33 -8.20 -5.67 -2.77
C ALA A 33 -7.91 -6.43 -1.47
N THR A 34 -8.37 -5.88 -0.34
CA THR A 34 -8.13 -6.41 1.00
C THR A 34 -9.44 -6.94 1.56
N ALA A 35 -9.52 -8.27 1.73
CA ALA A 35 -10.62 -8.89 2.44
C ALA A 35 -10.66 -8.41 3.92
N PRO A 36 -11.84 -8.31 4.56
CA PRO A 36 -11.96 -7.84 5.94
C PRO A 36 -11.02 -8.57 6.93
N GLU A 37 -10.80 -9.86 6.74
CA GLU A 37 -9.95 -10.70 7.60
C GLU A 37 -8.46 -10.44 7.39
N LYS A 38 -8.09 -9.76 6.31
CA LYS A 38 -6.72 -9.35 5.96
C LYS A 38 -6.47 -7.86 6.22
N ALA A 39 -7.43 -7.16 6.83
CA ALA A 39 -7.31 -5.75 7.19
C ALA A 39 -6.21 -5.53 8.23
N TRP A 40 -5.61 -4.34 8.21
CA TRP A 40 -4.63 -3.98 9.23
C TRP A 40 -5.24 -3.89 10.62
N LEU A 41 -6.48 -3.38 10.72
CA LEU A 41 -7.24 -3.38 11.98
C LEU A 41 -7.60 -4.78 12.48
N ALA A 42 -7.58 -5.80 11.63
CA ALA A 42 -7.73 -7.20 12.03
C ALA A 42 -6.41 -7.82 12.55
N GLY A 43 -5.33 -7.03 12.66
CA GLY A 43 -4.03 -7.46 13.15
C GLY A 43 -3.11 -8.05 12.07
N VAL A 44 -3.51 -8.01 10.81
CA VAL A 44 -2.71 -8.52 9.69
C VAL A 44 -1.74 -7.45 9.19
N SER A 45 -0.48 -7.81 9.00
CA SER A 45 0.55 -6.90 8.48
C SER A 45 0.23 -6.46 7.04
N PRO A 46 0.08 -5.16 6.75
CA PRO A 46 -0.21 -4.65 5.41
C PRO A 46 0.92 -4.90 4.40
N THR A 47 2.16 -5.13 4.87
CA THR A 47 3.32 -5.37 4.01
C THR A 47 3.58 -6.84 3.73
N SER A 48 2.97 -7.76 4.47
CA SER A 48 3.16 -9.22 4.32
C SER A 48 2.97 -9.72 2.88
N GLY A 49 1.97 -9.20 2.16
CA GLY A 49 1.77 -9.56 0.75
C GLY A 49 2.96 -9.23 -0.15
N PHE A 50 3.68 -8.15 0.14
CA PHE A 50 4.80 -7.68 -0.67
C PHE A 50 6.15 -8.20 -0.18
N LEU A 51 6.40 -8.07 1.13
CA LEU A 51 7.71 -8.36 1.71
C LEU A 51 7.88 -9.82 2.12
N ALA A 52 6.80 -10.54 2.44
CA ALA A 52 6.87 -11.96 2.77
C ALA A 52 6.59 -12.85 1.54
N ASN A 53 5.59 -12.49 0.73
CA ASN A 53 5.04 -13.38 -0.29
C ASN A 53 5.46 -13.06 -1.74
N ALA A 54 5.95 -11.85 -2.03
CA ALA A 54 6.26 -11.43 -3.40
C ALA A 54 7.76 -11.20 -3.67
N THR A 55 8.62 -11.34 -2.66
CA THR A 55 10.08 -11.17 -2.81
C THR A 55 10.72 -12.45 -3.36
N GLU A 56 11.54 -12.31 -4.41
CA GLU A 56 12.29 -13.41 -5.00
C GLU A 56 13.77 -13.02 -5.23
N GLY A 57 14.67 -14.01 -5.30
CA GLY A 57 16.09 -13.80 -5.57
C GLY A 57 16.99 -13.67 -4.32
N PRO A 58 18.27 -13.31 -4.49
CA PRO A 58 19.30 -13.38 -3.43
C PRO A 58 19.05 -12.42 -2.26
N PHE A 59 18.32 -11.32 -2.51
CA PHE A 59 17.95 -10.36 -1.47
C PHE A 59 16.59 -10.63 -0.82
N ALA A 60 15.85 -11.67 -1.25
CA ALA A 60 14.56 -11.99 -0.65
C ALA A 60 14.62 -12.16 0.87
N PRO A 61 15.61 -12.86 1.47
CA PRO A 61 15.70 -13.00 2.92
C PRO A 61 15.82 -11.65 3.64
N PHE A 62 16.52 -10.69 3.05
CA PHE A 62 16.69 -9.35 3.63
C PHE A 62 15.39 -8.55 3.66
N PHE A 63 14.55 -8.65 2.63
CA PHE A 63 13.24 -7.97 2.62
C PHE A 63 12.21 -8.72 3.48
N GLN A 64 12.27 -10.05 3.51
CA GLN A 64 11.41 -10.88 4.35
C GLN A 64 11.64 -10.64 5.84
N THR A 65 12.85 -10.25 6.27
CA THR A 65 13.10 -9.87 7.68
C THR A 65 12.44 -8.54 8.07
N MET A 66 12.10 -7.69 7.10
CA MET A 66 11.34 -6.45 7.32
C MET A 66 9.83 -6.68 7.31
N ALA A 67 9.36 -7.82 6.80
CA ALA A 67 7.95 -8.17 6.84
C ALA A 67 7.47 -8.29 8.29
N HIS A 68 6.21 -7.95 8.55
CA HIS A 68 5.61 -7.99 9.89
C HIS A 68 6.25 -7.05 10.92
N ASN A 69 7.10 -6.11 10.51
CA ASN A 69 7.63 -5.09 11.39
C ASN A 69 6.61 -3.93 11.53
N PRO A 70 6.12 -3.61 12.75
CA PRO A 70 5.10 -2.57 12.94
C PRO A 70 5.51 -1.19 12.44
N VAL A 71 6.80 -0.86 12.50
CA VAL A 71 7.32 0.42 12.00
C VAL A 71 7.24 0.45 10.47
N ILE A 72 7.60 -0.64 9.82
CA ILE A 72 7.54 -0.76 8.35
C ILE A 72 6.09 -0.76 7.87
N ASP A 73 5.21 -1.45 8.58
CA ASP A 73 3.77 -1.46 8.30
C ASP A 73 3.16 -0.06 8.42
N PHE A 74 3.51 0.68 9.46
CA PHE A 74 3.09 2.08 9.62
C PHE A 74 3.63 2.97 8.50
N LEU A 75 4.93 2.91 8.22
CA LEU A 75 5.55 3.72 7.16
C LEU A 75 4.96 3.41 5.78
N PHE A 76 4.63 2.15 5.52
CA PHE A 76 4.00 1.72 4.29
C PHE A 76 2.60 2.33 4.13
N VAL A 77 1.74 2.22 5.16
CA VAL A 77 0.40 2.81 5.09
C VAL A 77 0.45 4.33 5.08
N ALA A 78 1.35 4.96 5.85
CA ALA A 78 1.59 6.40 5.81
C ALA A 78 1.98 6.87 4.40
N GLY A 79 2.84 6.14 3.71
CA GLY A 79 3.21 6.45 2.32
C GLY A 79 2.08 6.29 1.30
N LEU A 80 1.06 5.48 1.60
CA LEU A 80 -0.12 5.34 0.73
C LEU A 80 -1.10 6.51 0.88
N VAL A 81 -1.15 7.13 2.06
CA VAL A 81 -2.15 8.18 2.38
C VAL A 81 -1.60 9.61 2.25
N LEU A 82 -0.31 9.79 1.94
CA LEU A 82 0.38 11.07 1.74
C LEU A 82 0.54 11.41 0.24
#